data_AF-A0A4V0YFI3-F1
#
_entry.id   AF-A0A4V0YFI3-F1
#
_cell.length_a   1.000
_cell.length_b   1.000
_cell.length_c   1.000
_cell.angle_alpha   90.00
_cell.angle_beta   90.00
_cell.angle_gamma   90.00
#
_symmetry.space_group_name_H-M   'P 1'
#
loop_
_entity.id
_entity.type
_entity.pdbx_description
1 polymer ?
#
loop_
_entity_poly.entity_id
_entity_poly.type
_entity_poly.pdbx_seq_one_letter_code
_entity_poly.pdbx_strand_id
1 'polypeptide(L)'
;MKRKKWPAALMGLLLLMFAVLPATAFGADAANSGTVELKLKSGQPSMQINGQTSAILAPYETSGTTMVPLRVITEAFKAGIDYQKGVIRLKYNDRNVVLTIGSKDVTVNGTVKQVAVAPVLVNNSTFVPLRVIVEAFGAKVDWNQTTKAITITGSLQSEALKRIGSSYEGYSIKDPKSYGLTDFSSVGSFAAWSNEDMTTELVITTDIVDQTFTSSELRQQLKDSWFEEDEQSIAEQTVTVNGTAFETIYSVFEDSVVQYRTAQKGDMVYTAFVVTDGSSASDLAPYEELLNSLTLSFDKATAADIVVPGDVHADYGDSVTAVVPGYWAGSSYDQEGGDFYLFHDGYFSISLLDEEDTADFEQEDDIAASELVPLPSIKISGKNAEVYKQENEEENGTNYFIFVENGSQLIVIQYFIGNGQREQGNLQDVQRVLSSIQIKA
;
A
#
# COMPACT_ATOMS: atom_id res chain seq x y z
N MET A 1 -4.26 -25.20 -10.29
CA MET A 1 -3.41 -24.23 -11.01
C MET A 1 -2.08 -24.04 -10.32
N LYS A 2 -0.98 -23.91 -11.07
CA LYS A 2 0.34 -23.58 -10.52
C LYS A 2 0.33 -22.09 -10.16
N ARG A 3 0.16 -21.77 -8.88
CA ARG A 3 0.32 -20.42 -8.36
C ARG A 3 1.68 -19.89 -8.82
N LYS A 4 1.65 -18.74 -9.51
CA LYS A 4 2.83 -18.04 -10.02
C LYS A 4 3.73 -17.76 -8.80
N LYS A 5 4.77 -18.58 -8.62
CA LYS A 5 5.80 -18.32 -7.60
C LYS A 5 6.40 -16.98 -7.95
N TRP A 6 6.17 -15.97 -7.12
CA TRP A 6 6.94 -14.74 -7.20
C TRP A 6 8.39 -15.15 -6.92
N PRO A 7 9.34 -14.94 -7.86
CA PRO A 7 10.73 -15.28 -7.57
C PRO A 7 11.19 -14.37 -6.42
N ALA A 8 11.75 -15.00 -5.38
CA ALA A 8 12.38 -14.41 -4.19
C ALA A 8 13.63 -13.55 -4.50
N ALA A 9 13.66 -12.85 -5.63
CA ALA A 9 14.76 -12.02 -6.08
C ALA A 9 14.63 -10.55 -5.62
N LEU A 10 13.66 -10.22 -4.76
CA LEU A 10 13.45 -8.86 -4.23
C LEU A 10 14.03 -8.65 -2.82
N MET A 11 14.47 -9.71 -2.13
CA MET A 11 15.05 -9.62 -0.77
C MET A 11 16.56 -9.29 -0.73
N GLY A 12 17.23 -9.16 -1.89
CA GLY A 12 18.69 -9.01 -1.95
C GLY A 12 19.27 -7.87 -2.80
N LEU A 13 18.50 -6.96 -3.40
CA LEU A 13 19.09 -5.96 -4.30
C LEU A 13 18.35 -4.62 -4.36
N LEU A 14 18.42 -3.87 -3.26
CA LEU A 14 18.34 -2.40 -3.29
C LEU A 14 19.57 -1.77 -2.63
N LEU A 15 20.76 -2.27 -3.01
CA LEU A 15 22.03 -1.56 -2.85
C LEU A 15 22.05 -0.33 -3.77
N LEU A 16 21.46 0.76 -3.31
CA LEU A 16 21.74 2.10 -3.84
C LEU A 16 23.19 2.42 -3.50
N MET A 17 24.05 2.49 -4.53
CA MET A 17 25.40 3.05 -4.45
C MET A 17 25.39 4.39 -3.69
N PHE A 18 25.76 4.36 -2.42
CA PHE A 18 26.26 5.53 -1.72
C PHE A 18 27.79 5.49 -1.78
N ALA A 19 28.35 6.54 -2.37
CA ALA A 19 29.79 6.81 -2.29
C ALA A 19 30.21 6.83 -0.82
N VAL A 20 31.19 6.00 -0.47
CA VAL A 20 31.84 5.99 0.83
C VAL A 20 32.44 7.37 1.09
N LEU A 21 31.83 8.15 1.98
CA LEU A 21 32.49 9.26 2.63
C LEU A 21 33.07 8.75 3.97
N PRO A 22 34.30 9.13 4.32
CA PRO A 22 34.92 8.67 5.56
C PRO A 22 34.13 9.16 6.78
N ALA A 23 33.67 8.21 7.60
CA ALA A 23 33.03 8.47 8.87
C ALA A 23 34.00 9.23 9.78
N THR A 24 33.64 10.47 10.14
CA THR A 24 34.18 11.10 11.35
C THR A 24 33.21 10.80 12.47
N ALA A 25 33.70 10.08 13.48
CA ALA A 25 32.97 9.80 14.69
C ALA A 25 32.56 11.12 15.37
N PHE A 26 31.26 11.26 15.66
CA PHE A 26 30.73 12.24 16.61
C PHE A 26 29.95 11.50 17.69
N GLY A 27 30.09 12.04 18.90
CA GLY A 27 29.86 11.37 20.17
C GLY A 27 28.41 10.99 20.45
N ALA A 28 28.30 10.06 21.40
CA ALA A 28 27.07 9.77 22.12
C ALA A 28 26.51 11.02 22.82
N ASP A 29 25.19 10.97 23.03
CA ASP A 29 24.33 11.85 23.81
C ASP A 29 23.79 13.13 23.12
N ALA A 30 22.67 12.94 22.42
CA ALA A 30 21.53 13.84 22.52
C ALA A 30 20.25 13.00 22.49
N ALA A 31 19.45 13.13 23.55
CA ALA A 31 18.16 12.50 23.71
C ALA A 31 17.33 12.56 22.43
N ASN A 32 16.70 11.44 22.07
CA ASN A 32 15.69 11.31 21.04
C ASN A 32 14.48 12.21 21.39
N SER A 33 14.60 13.52 21.15
CA SER A 33 13.47 14.42 21.09
C SER A 33 12.73 14.04 19.82
N GLY A 34 11.59 13.37 19.94
CA GLY A 34 10.71 12.98 18.84
C GLY A 34 10.10 14.19 18.12
N THR A 35 10.93 15.13 17.69
CA THR A 35 10.65 16.35 16.96
C THR A 35 11.55 16.39 15.74
N VAL A 36 10.94 16.47 14.56
CA VAL A 36 11.65 16.69 13.29
C VAL A 36 11.72 18.18 13.04
N GLU A 37 12.93 18.69 12.83
CA GLU A 37 13.19 19.99 12.24
C GLU A 37 13.69 19.81 10.81
N LEU A 38 12.85 20.15 9.82
CA LEU A 38 13.21 20.15 8.41
C LEU A 38 13.41 21.60 7.94
N LYS A 39 14.60 21.91 7.42
CA LYS A 39 14.92 23.21 6.84
C LYS A 39 15.17 23.08 5.35
N LEU A 40 14.52 23.93 4.56
CA LEU A 40 14.61 23.98 3.11
C LEU A 40 14.70 25.44 2.67
N LYS A 41 15.12 25.66 1.43
CA LYS A 41 15.03 26.97 0.80
C LYS A 41 14.65 26.85 -0.66
N SER A 42 13.71 27.67 -1.11
CA SER A 42 13.32 27.70 -2.52
C SER A 42 14.53 28.03 -3.41
N GLY A 43 14.71 27.25 -4.47
CA GLY A 43 15.81 27.36 -5.42
C GLY A 43 17.13 26.73 -4.95
N GLN A 44 17.22 26.21 -3.73
CA GLN A 44 18.43 25.55 -3.23
C GLN A 44 18.31 24.02 -3.31
N PRO A 45 19.29 23.32 -3.91
CA PRO A 45 19.27 21.87 -4.08
C PRO A 45 19.72 21.12 -2.82
N SER A 46 19.28 21.58 -1.65
CA SER A 46 19.64 20.98 -0.36
C SER A 46 18.53 21.13 0.67
N MET A 47 18.51 20.19 1.60
CA MET A 47 17.69 20.22 2.80
C MET A 47 18.52 19.92 4.03
N GLN A 48 18.00 20.29 5.20
CA GLN A 48 18.54 19.83 6.47
C GLN A 48 17.45 19.16 7.30
N ILE A 49 17.74 17.99 7.84
CA ILE A 49 16.90 17.29 8.81
C ILE A 49 17.68 17.24 10.11
N ASN A 50 17.16 17.86 11.17
CA ASN A 50 17.80 17.92 12.50
C ASN A 50 19.28 18.37 12.43
N GLY A 51 19.58 19.31 11.54
CA GLY A 51 20.92 19.85 11.31
C GLY A 51 21.81 19.05 10.34
N GLN A 52 21.45 17.82 9.98
CA GLN A 52 22.15 17.03 8.97
C GLN A 52 21.72 17.45 7.56
N THR A 53 22.69 17.69 6.67
CA THR A 53 22.42 18.20 5.31
C THR A 53 22.38 17.08 4.28
N SER A 54 21.35 17.08 3.44
CA SER A 54 21.20 16.17 2.29
C SER A 54 20.94 16.95 0.99
N ALA A 55 21.44 16.43 -0.13
CA ALA A 55 21.18 17.00 -1.46
C ALA A 55 19.80 16.57 -1.97
N ILE A 56 19.08 17.50 -2.61
CA ILE A 56 17.76 17.27 -3.21
C ILE A 56 17.65 18.03 -4.53
N LEU A 57 16.66 17.71 -5.35
CA LEU A 57 16.28 18.64 -6.42
C LEU A 57 15.75 19.94 -5.80
N ALA A 58 16.09 21.07 -6.41
CA ALA A 58 15.76 22.37 -5.87
C ALA A 58 14.23 22.55 -5.75
N PRO A 59 13.70 22.86 -4.55
CA PRO A 59 12.31 23.28 -4.40
C PRO A 59 12.05 24.52 -5.23
N TYR A 60 10.83 24.71 -5.72
CA TYR A 60 10.46 25.91 -6.46
C TYR A 60 9.11 26.46 -6.01
N GLU A 61 8.92 27.75 -6.19
CA GLU A 61 7.65 28.42 -5.92
C GLU A 61 6.87 28.58 -7.24
N THR A 62 5.61 28.17 -7.25
CA THR A 62 4.68 28.46 -8.36
C THR A 62 3.29 28.74 -7.80
N SER A 63 2.61 29.77 -8.31
CA SER A 63 1.27 30.19 -7.85
C SER A 63 1.13 30.29 -6.32
N GLY A 64 2.17 30.83 -5.65
CA GLY A 64 2.19 30.96 -4.18
C GLY A 64 2.37 29.65 -3.40
N THR A 65 2.64 28.54 -4.09
CA THR A 65 2.86 27.22 -3.49
C THR A 65 4.32 26.81 -3.65
N THR A 66 4.93 26.32 -2.57
CA THR A 66 6.25 25.66 -2.66
C THR A 66 6.06 24.21 -3.07
N MET A 67 6.64 23.86 -4.21
CA MET A 67 6.76 22.51 -4.72
C MET A 67 8.09 21.92 -4.25
N VAL A 68 8.04 20.75 -3.62
CA VAL A 68 9.23 20.02 -3.17
C VAL A 68 9.28 18.64 -3.82
N PRO A 69 10.46 18.07 -4.02
CA PRO A 69 10.58 16.65 -4.36
C PRO A 69 9.94 15.80 -3.25
N LEU A 70 9.16 14.79 -3.63
CA LEU A 70 8.45 13.94 -2.68
C LEU A 70 9.37 13.30 -1.62
N ARG A 71 10.60 12.96 -2.02
CA ARG A 71 11.67 12.45 -1.14
C ARG A 71 11.91 13.32 0.10
N VAL A 72 11.72 14.64 -0.01
CA VAL A 72 11.86 15.56 1.14
C VAL A 72 10.91 15.19 2.26
N ILE A 73 9.68 14.80 1.93
CA ILE A 73 8.68 14.38 2.91
C ILE A 73 9.03 13.02 3.51
N THR A 74 9.33 12.03 2.65
CA THR A 74 9.55 10.66 3.10
C THR A 74 10.80 10.54 3.96
N GLU A 75 11.87 11.27 3.64
CA GLU A 75 13.09 11.28 4.48
C GLU A 75 12.89 12.02 5.80
N ALA A 76 12.22 13.18 5.78
CA ALA A 76 12.06 13.99 6.99
C ALA A 76 11.08 13.38 8.00
N PHE A 77 9.97 12.81 7.51
CA PHE A 77 8.92 12.27 8.37
C PHE A 77 8.97 10.74 8.51
N LYS A 78 9.84 10.06 7.76
CA LYS A 78 9.85 8.59 7.64
C LYS A 78 8.45 8.05 7.30
N ALA A 79 7.74 8.80 6.44
CA ALA A 79 6.39 8.49 6.03
C ALA A 79 6.40 7.33 5.02
N GLY A 80 5.54 6.35 5.25
CA GLY A 80 5.31 5.27 4.28
C GLY A 80 4.73 5.83 2.99
N ILE A 81 5.12 5.23 1.86
CA ILE A 81 4.73 5.68 0.52
C ILE A 81 4.26 4.49 -0.31
N ASP A 82 3.10 4.63 -0.93
CA ASP A 82 2.68 3.80 -2.07
C ASP A 82 2.44 4.72 -3.27
N TYR A 83 3.07 4.39 -4.41
CA TYR A 83 2.96 5.16 -5.63
C TYR A 83 2.59 4.26 -6.82
N GLN A 84 1.34 4.37 -7.27
CA GLN A 84 0.78 3.52 -8.32
C GLN A 84 -0.11 4.36 -9.23
N LYS A 85 0.07 4.26 -10.56
CA LYS A 85 -0.73 4.99 -11.57
C LYS A 85 -0.85 6.51 -11.32
N GLY A 86 0.23 7.17 -10.92
CA GLY A 86 0.19 8.60 -10.62
C GLY A 86 -0.54 8.96 -9.32
N VAL A 87 -1.06 7.97 -8.58
CA VAL A 87 -1.63 8.13 -7.25
C VAL A 87 -0.53 7.94 -6.22
N ILE A 88 -0.32 8.94 -5.39
CA ILE A 88 0.66 9.01 -4.32
C ILE A 88 -0.10 8.89 -3.01
N ARG A 89 0.08 7.78 -2.29
CA ARG A 89 -0.48 7.53 -0.97
C ARG A 89 0.64 7.66 0.06
N LEU A 90 0.52 8.66 0.94
CA LEU A 90 1.47 8.91 2.01
C LEU A 90 0.85 8.60 3.35
N LYS A 91 1.60 7.88 4.18
CA LYS A 91 1.19 7.49 5.50
C LYS A 91 2.17 7.96 6.55
N TYR A 92 1.66 8.62 7.57
CA TYR A 92 2.45 9.00 8.74
C TYR A 92 1.59 8.83 9.99
N ASN A 93 1.94 7.84 10.82
CA ASN A 93 1.12 7.41 11.96
C ASN A 93 -0.32 7.05 11.51
N ASP A 94 -1.33 7.64 12.14
CA ASP A 94 -2.75 7.51 11.81
C ASP A 94 -3.20 8.44 10.66
N ARG A 95 -2.26 9.21 10.08
CA ARG A 95 -2.56 10.25 9.10
C ARG A 95 -2.25 9.78 7.69
N ASN A 96 -3.18 10.07 6.79
CA ASN A 96 -3.15 9.63 5.40
C ASN A 96 -3.32 10.84 4.49
N VAL A 97 -2.50 10.90 3.44
CA VAL A 97 -2.61 11.89 2.38
C VAL A 97 -2.56 11.16 1.05
N VAL A 98 -3.59 11.32 0.23
CA VAL A 98 -3.64 10.79 -1.13
C VAL A 98 -3.64 11.96 -2.11
N LEU A 99 -2.71 11.94 -3.05
CA LEU A 99 -2.60 12.94 -4.11
C LEU A 99 -2.55 12.22 -5.47
N THR A 100 -3.11 12.82 -6.51
CA THR A 100 -2.99 12.31 -7.88
C THR A 100 -2.22 13.31 -8.74
N ILE A 101 -1.25 12.83 -9.51
CA ILE A 101 -0.51 13.66 -10.48
C ILE A 101 -1.50 14.35 -11.42
N GLY A 102 -1.34 15.66 -11.60
CA GLY A 102 -2.22 16.48 -12.42
C GLY A 102 -3.54 16.91 -11.76
N SER A 103 -3.96 16.28 -10.65
CA SER A 103 -5.16 16.65 -9.92
C SER A 103 -4.91 17.68 -8.83
N LYS A 104 -5.84 18.62 -8.67
CA LYS A 104 -5.85 19.59 -7.56
C LYS A 104 -6.62 19.09 -6.34
N ASP A 105 -7.27 17.93 -6.44
CA ASP A 105 -7.97 17.32 -5.33
C ASP A 105 -6.99 16.44 -4.54
N VAL A 106 -6.92 16.68 -3.23
CA VAL A 106 -6.05 15.96 -2.29
C VAL A 106 -6.92 15.41 -1.17
N THR A 107 -6.86 14.11 -0.93
CA THR A 107 -7.61 13.48 0.16
C THR A 107 -6.74 13.45 1.42
N VAL A 108 -7.15 14.13 2.48
CA VAL A 108 -6.50 14.12 3.79
C VAL A 108 -7.41 13.42 4.78
N ASN A 109 -6.95 12.28 5.32
CA ASN A 109 -7.71 11.45 6.26
C ASN A 109 -9.15 11.15 5.76
N GLY A 110 -9.28 10.79 4.49
CA GLY A 110 -10.57 10.51 3.84
C GLY A 110 -11.39 11.75 3.44
N THR A 111 -10.94 12.97 3.73
CA THR A 111 -11.63 14.21 3.34
C THR A 111 -10.92 14.90 2.17
N VAL A 112 -11.64 15.13 1.07
CA VAL A 112 -11.11 15.86 -0.09
C VAL A 112 -10.90 17.34 0.22
N LYS A 113 -9.74 17.86 -0.17
CA LYS A 113 -9.33 19.27 -0.09
C LYS A 113 -8.74 19.70 -1.43
N GLN A 114 -9.00 20.94 -1.83
CA GLN A 114 -8.37 21.50 -3.03
C GLN A 114 -7.04 22.17 -2.72
N VAL A 115 -6.06 21.95 -3.59
CA VAL A 115 -4.77 22.65 -3.59
C VAL A 115 -4.66 23.60 -4.78
N ALA A 116 -3.84 24.65 -4.63
CA ALA A 116 -3.65 25.64 -5.69
C ALA A 116 -2.90 25.05 -6.91
N VAL A 117 -1.98 24.12 -6.65
CA VAL A 117 -1.07 23.51 -7.64
C VAL A 117 -1.09 22.00 -7.45
N ALA A 118 -1.35 21.27 -8.53
CA ALA A 118 -1.36 19.82 -8.55
C ALA A 118 0.05 19.24 -8.39
N PRO A 119 0.19 18.01 -7.87
CA PRO A 119 1.43 17.25 -8.01
C PRO A 119 1.82 17.10 -9.48
N VAL A 120 3.13 17.11 -9.76
CA VAL A 120 3.66 17.03 -11.13
C VAL A 120 4.91 16.17 -11.19
N LEU A 121 5.11 15.50 -12.33
CA LEU A 121 6.34 14.78 -12.63
C LEU A 121 7.30 15.71 -13.40
N VAL A 122 8.50 15.94 -12.86
CA VAL A 122 9.54 16.76 -13.49
C VAL A 122 10.85 15.97 -13.47
N ASN A 123 11.41 15.67 -14.65
CA ASN A 123 12.66 14.92 -14.79
C ASN A 123 12.69 13.62 -13.97
N ASN A 124 11.64 12.82 -14.08
CA ASN A 124 11.47 11.57 -13.33
C ASN A 124 11.44 11.73 -11.80
N SER A 125 11.12 12.92 -11.30
CA SER A 125 10.92 13.20 -9.89
C SER A 125 9.55 13.83 -9.66
N THR A 126 8.82 13.27 -8.71
CA THR A 126 7.50 13.78 -8.34
C THR A 126 7.66 14.98 -7.41
N PHE A 127 7.13 16.12 -7.85
CA PHE A 127 7.04 17.33 -7.05
C PHE A 127 5.63 17.48 -6.48
N VAL A 128 5.56 17.79 -5.20
CA VAL A 128 4.30 17.86 -4.46
C VAL A 128 4.17 19.20 -3.71
N PRO A 129 2.94 19.69 -3.50
CA PRO A 129 2.68 20.87 -2.69
C PRO A 129 3.05 20.59 -1.22
N LEU A 130 4.14 21.21 -0.74
CA LEU A 130 4.73 20.93 0.57
C LEU A 130 3.72 21.08 1.72
N ARG A 131 3.02 22.22 1.76
CA ARG A 131 2.22 22.66 2.90
C ARG A 131 1.09 21.67 3.24
N VAL A 132 0.32 21.24 2.24
CA VAL A 132 -0.86 20.38 2.48
C VAL A 132 -0.46 19.06 3.13
N ILE A 133 0.70 18.51 2.75
CA ILE A 133 1.20 17.22 3.26
C ILE A 133 1.70 17.38 4.69
N VAL A 134 2.57 18.35 4.95
CA VAL A 134 3.18 18.50 6.28
C VAL A 134 2.18 19.00 7.32
N GLU A 135 1.22 19.85 6.94
CA GLU A 135 0.12 20.25 7.82
C GLU A 135 -0.83 19.08 8.09
N ALA A 136 -1.09 18.23 7.09
CA ALA A 136 -1.83 16.98 7.29
C ALA A 136 -1.09 16.04 8.25
N PHE A 137 0.24 16.02 8.23
CA PHE A 137 1.08 15.32 9.21
C PHE A 137 1.23 16.06 10.53
N GLY A 138 0.49 17.15 10.75
CA GLY A 138 0.44 17.95 11.97
C GLY A 138 1.74 18.67 12.33
N ALA A 139 2.62 18.83 11.34
CA ALA A 139 3.77 19.70 11.47
C ALA A 139 3.38 21.15 11.21
N LYS A 140 4.13 22.08 11.80
CA LYS A 140 4.02 23.51 11.58
C LYS A 140 5.01 23.93 10.49
N VAL A 141 4.54 24.77 9.58
CA VAL A 141 5.37 25.37 8.53
C VAL A 141 5.58 26.84 8.83
N ASP A 142 6.82 27.24 9.06
CA ASP A 142 7.24 28.63 9.06
C ASP A 142 7.94 28.95 7.74
N TRP A 143 7.52 30.05 7.10
CA TRP A 143 8.07 30.50 5.83
C TRP A 143 8.54 31.93 5.95
N ASN A 144 9.84 32.13 5.74
CA ASN A 144 10.44 33.45 5.72
C ASN A 144 10.47 33.99 4.28
N GLN A 145 9.59 34.96 4.00
CA GLN A 145 9.45 35.56 2.67
C GLN A 145 10.73 36.21 2.15
N THR A 146 11.53 36.82 3.04
CA THR A 146 12.76 37.55 2.66
C THR A 146 13.88 36.61 2.29
N THR A 147 14.09 35.56 3.09
CA THR A 147 15.21 34.62 2.88
C THR A 147 14.82 33.43 2.01
N LYS A 148 13.52 33.26 1.74
CA LYS A 148 12.92 32.08 1.09
C LYS A 148 13.17 30.78 1.86
N ALA A 149 13.47 30.91 3.15
CA ALA A 149 13.69 29.77 4.03
C ALA A 149 12.34 29.21 4.49
N ILE A 150 12.25 27.88 4.52
CA ILE A 150 11.13 27.13 5.03
C ILE A 150 11.65 26.30 6.20
N THR A 151 11.02 26.45 7.35
CA THR A 151 11.31 25.67 8.54
C THR A 151 10.07 24.90 8.91
N ILE A 152 10.19 23.59 9.01
CA ILE A 152 9.10 22.69 9.37
C ILE A 152 9.45 22.07 10.70
N THR A 153 8.52 22.16 11.66
CA THR A 153 8.67 21.57 12.98
C THR A 153 7.46 20.68 13.27
N GLY A 154 7.69 19.41 13.51
CA GLY A 154 6.63 18.44 13.84
C GLY A 154 7.09 17.48 14.91
N SER A 155 6.15 16.87 15.64
CA SER A 155 6.45 15.75 16.52
C SER A 155 6.31 14.43 15.77
N LEU A 156 7.32 13.57 15.88
CA LEU A 156 7.28 12.14 15.56
C LEU A 156 6.44 11.35 16.55
N GLN A 157 6.05 11.95 17.68
CA GLN A 157 5.17 11.31 18.64
C GLN A 157 3.71 11.36 18.18
N SER A 158 3.20 10.17 17.85
CA SER A 158 1.79 9.81 17.88
C SER A 158 1.19 10.11 19.27
N GLU A 159 0.12 10.91 19.32
CA GLU A 159 -0.77 10.97 20.49
C GLU A 159 -1.50 9.62 20.59
N ALA A 160 -1.58 9.04 21.79
CA ALA A 160 -1.59 7.59 22.02
C ALA A 160 -2.61 6.73 21.23
N LEU A 161 -2.13 6.12 20.14
CA LEU A 161 -2.50 4.74 19.76
C LEU A 161 -1.30 3.83 20.08
N LYS A 162 -1.54 2.76 20.83
CA LYS A 162 -0.48 1.80 21.25
C LYS A 162 -0.22 0.71 20.22
N ARG A 163 -1.09 0.62 19.22
CA ARG A 163 -1.13 -0.46 18.24
C ARG A 163 -1.23 0.12 16.83
N ILE A 164 -0.82 -0.69 15.87
CA ILE A 164 -0.92 -0.41 14.44
C ILE A 164 -1.37 -1.70 13.74
N GLY A 165 -2.06 -1.60 12.62
CA GLY A 165 -2.44 -2.76 11.81
C GLY A 165 -3.50 -2.40 10.77
N SER A 166 -4.09 -3.40 10.13
CA SER A 166 -5.08 -3.17 9.07
C SER A 166 -6.50 -3.43 9.58
N SER A 167 -7.39 -2.45 9.44
CA SER A 167 -8.82 -2.67 9.66
C SER A 167 -9.46 -3.51 8.56
N TYR A 168 -8.90 -3.45 7.36
CA TYR A 168 -9.36 -4.23 6.23
C TYR A 168 -9.00 -5.69 6.45
N GLU A 169 -7.75 -6.00 6.81
CA GLU A 169 -7.28 -7.37 7.08
C GLU A 169 -7.53 -7.86 8.50
N GLY A 170 -8.05 -7.00 9.37
CA GLY A 170 -8.50 -7.42 10.70
C GLY A 170 -7.38 -7.87 11.64
N TYR A 171 -6.18 -7.29 11.57
CA TYR A 171 -5.10 -7.53 12.53
C TYR A 171 -4.57 -6.25 13.16
N SER A 172 -3.95 -6.38 14.33
CA SER A 172 -3.15 -5.32 14.95
C SER A 172 -1.95 -5.89 15.69
N ILE A 173 -0.90 -5.10 15.84
CA ILE A 173 0.31 -5.38 16.63
C ILE A 173 0.65 -4.15 17.47
N LYS A 174 1.43 -4.28 18.56
CA LYS A 174 1.99 -3.10 19.23
C LYS A 174 2.82 -2.31 18.22
N ASP A 175 2.67 -0.99 18.25
CA ASP A 175 3.46 -0.10 17.41
C ASP A 175 4.97 -0.34 17.68
N PRO A 176 5.77 -0.68 16.66
CA PRO A 176 7.20 -0.93 16.84
C PRO A 176 7.97 0.33 17.23
N LYS A 177 7.37 1.54 17.17
CA LYS A 177 7.82 2.88 17.64
C LYS A 177 9.19 3.39 17.18
N SER A 178 10.22 2.56 17.19
CA SER A 178 11.56 2.83 16.67
C SER A 178 11.69 2.56 15.17
N TYR A 179 10.71 1.88 14.56
CA TYR A 179 10.78 1.46 13.16
C TYR A 179 9.84 2.29 12.29
N GLY A 180 10.32 2.72 11.12
CA GLY A 180 9.50 3.39 10.12
C GLY A 180 8.73 2.35 9.31
N LEU A 181 7.48 2.64 8.94
CA LEU A 181 6.74 1.85 7.95
C LEU A 181 7.41 2.06 6.59
N THR A 182 8.16 1.06 6.13
CA THR A 182 9.01 1.13 4.93
C THR A 182 8.25 0.76 3.67
N ASP A 183 7.32 -0.19 3.77
CA ASP A 183 6.51 -0.66 2.65
C ASP A 183 5.17 -1.20 3.16
N PHE A 184 4.11 -1.10 2.35
CA PHE A 184 2.80 -1.63 2.68
C PHE A 184 1.89 -1.69 1.45
N SER A 185 0.98 -2.67 1.43
CA SER A 185 -0.14 -2.65 0.49
C SER A 185 -1.24 -1.71 0.98
N SER A 186 -2.01 -1.15 0.05
CA SER A 186 -3.06 -0.16 0.34
C SER A 186 -4.20 -0.70 1.23
N VAL A 187 -4.40 -2.02 1.25
CA VAL A 187 -5.29 -2.74 2.18
C VAL A 187 -4.57 -3.27 3.43
N GLY A 188 -3.23 -3.24 3.46
CA GLY A 188 -2.43 -3.73 4.58
C GLY A 188 -2.29 -5.25 4.63
N SER A 189 -2.56 -5.95 3.52
CA SER A 189 -2.25 -7.37 3.31
C SER A 189 -0.76 -7.68 3.34
N PHE A 190 0.06 -6.65 3.13
CA PHE A 190 1.49 -6.66 3.37
C PHE A 190 1.85 -5.35 4.09
N ALA A 191 2.71 -5.43 5.10
CA ALA A 191 3.26 -4.27 5.78
C ALA A 191 4.63 -4.59 6.37
N ALA A 192 5.61 -3.73 6.12
CA ALA A 192 6.97 -3.85 6.58
C ALA A 192 7.38 -2.60 7.39
N TRP A 193 8.03 -2.83 8.53
CA TRP A 193 8.63 -1.80 9.35
C TRP A 193 10.10 -2.10 9.58
N SER A 194 10.97 -1.12 9.37
CA SER A 194 12.41 -1.31 9.55
C SER A 194 13.06 -0.22 10.40
N ASN A 195 14.19 -0.57 11.02
CA ASN A 195 15.09 0.38 11.66
C ASN A 195 15.82 1.26 10.63
N GLU A 196 16.50 2.30 11.12
CA GLU A 196 17.10 3.33 10.26
C GLU A 196 18.21 2.80 9.34
N ASP A 197 18.95 1.78 9.81
CA ASP A 197 20.03 1.10 9.10
C ASP A 197 19.57 -0.11 8.27
N MET A 198 18.27 -0.42 8.27
CA MET A 198 17.67 -1.52 7.50
C MET A 198 18.21 -2.93 7.84
N THR A 199 18.79 -3.09 9.03
CA THR A 199 19.34 -4.37 9.52
C THR A 199 18.31 -5.21 10.25
N THR A 200 17.16 -4.62 10.61
CA THR A 200 16.03 -5.33 11.23
C THR A 200 14.74 -4.92 10.54
N GLU A 201 13.93 -5.91 10.22
CA GLU A 201 12.62 -5.70 9.60
C GLU A 201 11.56 -6.56 10.29
N LEU A 202 10.43 -5.93 10.62
CA LEU A 202 9.18 -6.58 11.00
C LEU A 202 8.27 -6.59 9.78
N VAL A 203 7.79 -7.77 9.39
CA VAL A 203 6.84 -7.94 8.30
C VAL A 203 5.56 -8.58 8.81
N ILE A 204 4.42 -8.14 8.30
CA ILE A 204 3.12 -8.81 8.44
C ILE A 204 2.53 -9.02 7.05
N THR A 205 2.09 -10.25 6.78
CA THR A 205 1.33 -10.62 5.59
C THR A 205 0.01 -11.29 5.97
N THR A 206 -0.98 -11.21 5.08
CA THR A 206 -2.22 -11.99 5.16
C THR A 206 -2.51 -12.67 3.84
N ASP A 207 -2.86 -13.95 3.90
CA ASP A 207 -3.15 -14.78 2.74
C ASP A 207 -4.54 -15.41 2.87
N ILE A 208 -5.30 -15.39 1.77
CA ILE A 208 -6.61 -16.04 1.68
C ILE A 208 -6.41 -17.52 1.38
N VAL A 209 -7.15 -18.34 2.11
CA VAL A 209 -7.12 -19.79 2.01
C VAL A 209 -8.53 -20.35 2.01
N ASP A 210 -8.74 -21.38 1.19
CA ASP A 210 -10.00 -22.10 1.02
C ASP A 210 -10.10 -23.35 1.91
N GLN A 211 -9.05 -23.64 2.68
CA GLN A 211 -8.94 -24.82 3.54
C GLN A 211 -8.51 -24.47 4.96
N THR A 212 -8.85 -25.34 5.91
CA THR A 212 -8.35 -25.27 7.29
C THR A 212 -7.07 -26.09 7.42
N PHE A 213 -6.02 -25.49 7.98
CA PHE A 213 -4.73 -26.13 8.18
C PHE A 213 -4.59 -26.67 9.61
N THR A 214 -3.96 -27.84 9.74
CA THR A 214 -3.38 -28.31 11.00
C THR A 214 -2.11 -27.52 11.34
N SER A 215 -1.65 -27.59 12.59
CA SER A 215 -0.39 -26.96 13.03
C SER A 215 0.83 -27.34 12.17
N SER A 216 0.92 -28.60 11.73
CA SER A 216 2.02 -29.05 10.85
C SER A 216 1.88 -28.49 9.44
N GLU A 217 0.66 -28.39 8.91
CA GLU A 217 0.45 -27.84 7.57
C GLU A 217 0.65 -26.33 7.54
N LEU A 218 0.28 -25.60 8.59
CA LEU A 218 0.60 -24.17 8.73
C LEU A 218 2.11 -23.92 8.73
N ARG A 219 2.89 -24.71 9.49
CA ARG A 219 4.35 -24.62 9.46
C ARG A 219 4.91 -24.90 8.07
N GLN A 220 4.36 -25.89 7.37
CA GLN A 220 4.81 -26.23 6.03
C GLN A 220 4.48 -25.12 5.04
N GLN A 221 3.25 -24.59 5.07
CA GLN A 221 2.83 -23.46 4.22
C GLN A 221 3.71 -22.23 4.46
N LEU A 222 4.03 -21.92 5.71
CA LEU A 222 4.94 -20.83 6.06
C LEU A 222 6.30 -21.03 5.40
N LYS A 223 6.91 -22.21 5.55
CA LYS A 223 8.19 -22.53 4.90
C LYS A 223 8.11 -22.43 3.38
N ASP A 224 7.07 -23.02 2.79
CA ASP A 224 6.89 -23.00 1.33
C ASP A 224 6.71 -21.59 0.76
N SER A 225 6.24 -20.65 1.57
CA SER A 225 5.97 -19.26 1.16
C SER A 225 7.12 -18.31 1.46
N TRP A 226 7.85 -18.52 2.57
CA TRP A 226 8.75 -17.52 3.15
C TRP A 226 10.18 -18.00 3.39
N PHE A 227 10.46 -19.31 3.37
CA PHE A 227 11.83 -19.77 3.55
C PHE A 227 12.64 -19.59 2.27
N GLU A 228 13.86 -19.10 2.44
CA GLU A 228 14.87 -19.15 1.39
C GLU A 228 15.38 -20.59 1.18
N GLU A 229 15.97 -20.86 0.00
CA GLU A 229 16.41 -22.22 -0.37
C GLU A 229 17.39 -22.83 0.65
N ASP A 230 18.27 -22.01 1.22
CA ASP A 230 19.30 -22.41 2.17
C ASP A 230 18.94 -22.08 3.64
N GLU A 231 17.71 -21.64 3.91
CA GLU A 231 17.27 -21.28 5.26
C GLU A 231 17.01 -22.52 6.13
N GLN A 232 17.55 -22.51 7.36
CA GLN A 232 17.49 -23.65 8.27
C GLN A 232 16.72 -23.35 9.54
N SER A 233 15.74 -24.21 9.85
CA SER A 233 14.99 -24.17 11.11
C SER A 233 15.88 -24.55 12.29
N ILE A 234 15.94 -23.67 13.30
CA ILE A 234 16.61 -23.88 14.59
C ILE A 234 15.64 -24.51 15.60
N ALA A 235 14.40 -24.02 15.63
CA ALA A 235 13.39 -24.42 16.59
C ALA A 235 11.98 -24.18 16.05
N GLU A 236 11.07 -25.09 16.38
CA GLU A 236 9.67 -25.01 15.99
C GLU A 236 8.79 -25.26 17.20
N GLN A 237 7.83 -24.37 17.43
CA GLN A 237 6.94 -24.48 18.58
C GLN A 237 5.59 -23.82 18.31
N THR A 238 4.62 -24.12 19.16
CA THR A 238 3.33 -23.42 19.18
C THR A 238 3.32 -22.47 20.38
N VAL A 239 3.12 -21.18 20.12
CA VAL A 239 3.02 -20.13 21.14
C VAL A 239 1.58 -19.65 21.21
N THR A 240 0.95 -19.75 22.38
CA THR A 240 -0.41 -19.25 22.57
C THR A 240 -0.38 -17.83 23.14
N VAL A 241 -0.98 -16.89 22.41
CA VAL A 241 -1.07 -15.48 22.77
C VAL A 241 -2.53 -15.08 22.81
N ASN A 242 -3.01 -14.58 23.96
CA ASN A 242 -4.39 -14.10 24.13
C ASN A 242 -5.47 -15.09 23.65
N GLY A 243 -5.21 -16.40 23.77
CA GLY A 243 -6.12 -17.47 23.34
C GLY A 243 -5.96 -17.92 21.88
N THR A 244 -5.12 -17.26 21.09
CA THR A 244 -4.78 -17.67 19.72
C THR A 244 -3.48 -18.48 19.73
N ALA A 245 -3.50 -19.67 19.13
CA ALA A 245 -2.30 -20.48 18.92
C ALA A 245 -1.58 -20.02 17.64
N PHE A 246 -0.31 -19.64 17.78
CA PHE A 246 0.57 -19.29 16.67
C PHE A 246 1.63 -20.37 16.49
N GLU A 247 1.74 -20.91 15.30
CA GLU A 247 2.87 -21.74 14.93
C GLU A 247 4.08 -20.85 14.69
N THR A 248 5.17 -21.12 15.40
CA THR A 248 6.38 -20.31 15.45
C THR A 248 7.55 -21.12 14.94
N ILE A 249 8.37 -20.51 14.09
CA ILE A 249 9.62 -21.09 13.60
C ILE A 249 10.73 -20.07 13.79
N TYR A 250 11.85 -20.51 14.37
CA TYR A 250 13.10 -19.76 14.42
C TYR A 250 14.03 -20.36 13.38
N SER A 251 14.70 -19.53 12.59
CA SER A 251 15.59 -19.99 11.53
C SER A 251 16.83 -19.11 11.42
N VAL A 252 17.84 -19.65 10.73
CA VAL A 252 19.04 -18.92 10.30
C VAL A 252 19.09 -18.94 8.78
N PHE A 253 19.40 -17.80 8.18
CA PHE A 253 19.72 -17.65 6.78
C PHE A 253 20.94 -16.72 6.65
N GLU A 254 22.04 -17.21 6.11
CA GLU A 254 23.33 -16.50 6.06
C GLU A 254 23.74 -15.93 7.45
N ASP A 255 23.96 -14.62 7.53
CA ASP A 255 24.29 -13.87 8.76
C ASP A 255 23.04 -13.27 9.44
N SER A 256 21.85 -13.79 9.11
CA SER A 256 20.56 -13.35 9.64
C SER A 256 19.84 -14.46 10.41
N VAL A 257 19.04 -14.05 11.38
CA VAL A 257 18.08 -14.90 12.08
C VAL A 257 16.67 -14.39 11.88
N VAL A 258 15.72 -15.32 11.78
CA VAL A 258 14.31 -14.98 11.57
C VAL A 258 13.45 -15.66 12.63
N GLN A 259 12.48 -14.92 13.16
CA GLN A 259 11.39 -15.48 13.96
C GLN A 259 10.07 -15.29 13.23
N TYR A 260 9.49 -16.38 12.74
CA TYR A 260 8.17 -16.39 12.13
C TYR A 260 7.08 -16.74 13.13
N ARG A 261 5.88 -16.21 12.91
CA ARG A 261 4.63 -16.61 13.54
C ARG A 261 3.52 -16.67 12.51
N THR A 262 2.79 -17.77 12.50
CA THR A 262 1.61 -17.91 11.65
C THR A 262 0.41 -18.45 12.42
N ALA A 263 -0.77 -17.97 12.08
CA ALA A 263 -2.03 -18.50 12.58
C ALA A 263 -3.14 -18.30 11.55
N GLN A 264 -4.08 -19.25 11.53
CA GLN A 264 -5.28 -19.14 10.72
C GLN A 264 -6.47 -18.67 11.56
N LYS A 265 -7.27 -17.75 11.00
CA LYS A 265 -8.59 -17.38 11.53
C LYS A 265 -9.57 -17.26 10.37
N GLY A 266 -10.53 -18.19 10.30
CA GLY A 266 -11.46 -18.27 9.18
C GLY A 266 -10.74 -18.68 7.90
N ASP A 267 -11.00 -17.95 6.83
CA ASP A 267 -10.40 -18.06 5.49
C ASP A 267 -9.08 -17.28 5.35
N MET A 268 -8.51 -16.75 6.43
CA MET A 268 -7.25 -16.01 6.38
C MET A 268 -6.15 -16.64 7.23
N VAL A 269 -4.96 -16.74 6.64
CA VAL A 269 -3.70 -17.03 7.32
C VAL A 269 -2.95 -15.71 7.52
N TYR A 270 -2.50 -15.47 8.74
CA TYR A 270 -1.74 -14.29 9.12
C TYR A 270 -0.34 -14.74 9.46
N THR A 271 0.66 -14.16 8.80
CA THR A 271 2.06 -14.44 9.11
C THR A 271 2.76 -13.14 9.48
N ALA A 272 3.41 -13.12 10.65
CA ALA A 272 4.27 -12.03 11.07
C ALA A 272 5.66 -12.56 11.36
N PHE A 273 6.69 -11.86 10.92
CA PHE A 273 8.07 -12.26 11.19
C PHE A 273 8.98 -11.08 11.43
N VAL A 274 10.04 -11.32 12.20
CA VAL A 274 11.15 -10.38 12.35
C VAL A 274 12.40 -11.05 11.81
N VAL A 275 13.11 -10.37 10.92
CA VAL A 275 14.46 -10.71 10.47
C VAL A 275 15.46 -9.70 11.04
N THR A 276 16.61 -10.16 11.49
CA THR A 276 17.70 -9.32 12.00
C THR A 276 19.05 -9.97 11.77
N ASP A 277 20.12 -9.16 11.72
CA ASP A 277 21.49 -9.65 11.81
C ASP A 277 21.68 -10.52 13.07
N GLY A 278 22.29 -11.68 12.93
CA GLY A 278 22.51 -12.60 14.03
C GLY A 278 22.87 -14.00 13.57
N SER A 279 23.14 -14.88 14.53
CA SER A 279 23.48 -16.28 14.24
C SER A 279 22.81 -17.28 15.19
N SER A 280 22.02 -16.78 16.14
CA SER A 280 21.40 -17.58 17.18
C SER A 280 20.00 -17.10 17.53
N ALA A 281 19.16 -18.01 18.04
CA ALA A 281 17.82 -17.67 18.51
C ALA A 281 17.81 -16.63 19.65
N SER A 282 18.91 -16.48 20.41
CA SER A 282 19.01 -15.44 21.45
C SER A 282 19.03 -14.02 20.89
N ASP A 283 19.47 -13.84 19.64
CA ASP A 283 19.48 -12.53 18.97
C ASP A 283 18.04 -12.04 18.69
N LEU A 284 17.05 -12.95 18.71
CA LEU A 284 15.63 -12.65 18.52
C LEU A 284 14.88 -12.32 19.83
N ALA A 285 15.50 -12.54 20.99
CA ALA A 285 14.86 -12.33 22.29
C ALA A 285 14.23 -10.93 22.49
N PRO A 286 14.82 -9.82 21.99
CA PRO A 286 14.22 -8.49 22.10
C PRO A 286 12.87 -8.34 21.36
N TYR A 287 12.60 -9.16 20.35
CA TYR A 287 11.42 -9.03 19.47
C TYR A 287 10.25 -9.93 19.90
N GLU A 288 10.49 -10.83 20.84
CA GLU A 288 9.52 -11.79 21.34
C GLU A 288 8.25 -11.09 21.88
N GLU A 289 8.37 -9.99 22.63
CA GLU A 289 7.20 -9.25 23.14
C GLU A 289 6.40 -8.58 22.01
N LEU A 290 7.10 -8.08 20.97
CA LEU A 290 6.48 -7.42 19.83
C LEU A 290 5.66 -8.44 19.02
N LEU A 291 6.24 -9.58 18.67
CA LEU A 291 5.54 -10.65 17.96
C LEU A 291 4.43 -11.29 18.83
N ASN A 292 4.62 -11.41 20.15
CA ASN A 292 3.57 -11.79 21.10
C ASN A 292 2.46 -10.74 21.25
N SER A 293 2.57 -9.58 20.61
CA SER A 293 1.53 -8.57 20.68
C SER A 293 0.58 -8.59 19.48
N LEU A 294 0.87 -9.41 18.46
CA LEU A 294 -0.01 -9.62 17.32
C LEU A 294 -1.38 -10.13 17.79
N THR A 295 -2.43 -9.57 17.23
CA THR A 295 -3.81 -9.97 17.49
C THR A 295 -4.56 -10.00 16.17
N LEU A 296 -5.29 -11.09 15.93
CA LEU A 296 -6.12 -11.29 14.74
C LEU A 296 -7.48 -10.58 14.90
N SER A 297 -7.41 -9.31 15.31
CA SER A 297 -8.53 -8.37 15.34
C SER A 297 -8.00 -6.95 15.25
N PHE A 298 -8.81 -6.06 14.71
CA PHE A 298 -8.54 -4.64 14.65
C PHE A 298 -9.61 -3.84 15.43
N ASP A 299 -9.17 -2.84 16.18
CA ASP A 299 -10.04 -1.91 16.90
C ASP A 299 -9.59 -0.46 16.63
N LYS A 300 -10.43 0.30 15.91
CA LYS A 300 -10.16 1.72 15.57
C LYS A 300 -9.97 2.61 16.80
N ALA A 301 -10.45 2.22 17.98
CA ALA A 301 -10.27 3.01 19.19
C ALA A 301 -8.87 2.87 19.79
N THR A 302 -8.14 1.79 19.46
CA THR A 302 -6.86 1.44 20.11
C THR A 302 -5.71 1.18 19.14
N ALA A 303 -5.99 1.04 17.84
CA ALA A 303 -5.00 0.81 16.80
C ALA A 303 -5.07 1.86 15.67
N ALA A 304 -3.89 2.30 15.23
CA ALA A 304 -3.73 3.07 14.01
C ALA A 304 -3.95 2.18 12.80
N ASP A 305 -4.76 2.64 11.86
CA ASP A 305 -5.16 1.88 10.69
C ASP A 305 -4.19 2.11 9.53
N ILE A 306 -3.56 1.04 9.03
CA ILE A 306 -2.64 1.09 7.89
C ILE A 306 -3.33 1.20 6.54
N VAL A 307 -4.60 0.81 6.47
CA VAL A 307 -5.42 0.94 5.26
C VAL A 307 -5.42 2.38 4.79
N VAL A 308 -5.29 2.60 3.49
CA VAL A 308 -5.41 3.94 2.91
C VAL A 308 -6.89 4.29 2.78
N PRO A 309 -7.42 5.23 3.58
CA PRO A 309 -8.84 5.55 3.56
C PRO A 309 -9.18 6.51 2.40
N GLY A 310 -10.47 6.58 2.11
CA GLY A 310 -11.03 7.57 1.20
C GLY A 310 -11.15 7.08 -0.22
N ASP A 311 -11.40 8.02 -1.12
CA ASP A 311 -11.66 7.78 -2.53
C ASP A 311 -10.58 8.41 -3.41
N VAL A 312 -10.36 7.78 -4.56
CA VAL A 312 -9.45 8.23 -5.60
C VAL A 312 -10.23 8.44 -6.88
N HIS A 313 -10.00 9.56 -7.55
CA HIS A 313 -10.50 9.79 -8.89
C HIS A 313 -9.63 9.03 -9.89
N ALA A 314 -10.29 8.18 -10.68
CA ALA A 314 -9.71 7.40 -11.75
C ALA A 314 -10.22 7.95 -13.08
N ASP A 315 -9.31 8.33 -13.96
CA ASP A 315 -9.61 8.76 -15.33
C ASP A 315 -9.25 7.62 -16.29
N TYR A 316 -10.17 7.29 -17.20
CA TYR A 316 -10.02 6.24 -18.20
C TYR A 316 -10.18 6.90 -19.57
N GLY A 317 -9.05 7.08 -20.27
CA GLY A 317 -9.00 7.90 -21.49
C GLY A 317 -9.55 9.31 -21.28
N ASP A 318 -10.11 9.91 -22.34
CA ASP A 318 -10.69 11.26 -22.28
C ASP A 318 -12.18 11.28 -21.88
N SER A 319 -12.85 10.13 -22.02
CA SER A 319 -14.31 10.01 -22.00
C SER A 319 -14.88 9.48 -20.69
N VAL A 320 -14.13 8.70 -19.90
CA VAL A 320 -14.68 8.02 -18.72
C VAL A 320 -13.92 8.40 -17.45
N THR A 321 -14.67 8.66 -16.37
CA THR A 321 -14.10 8.88 -15.04
C THR A 321 -14.88 8.09 -14.00
N ALA A 322 -14.21 7.65 -12.93
CA ALA A 322 -14.85 6.98 -11.80
C ALA A 322 -14.22 7.41 -10.48
N VAL A 323 -14.91 7.12 -9.38
CA VAL A 323 -14.43 7.28 -8.01
C VAL A 323 -14.24 5.88 -7.43
N VAL A 324 -12.98 5.49 -7.21
CA VAL A 324 -12.60 4.17 -6.70
C VAL A 324 -12.15 4.25 -5.24
N PRO A 325 -12.34 3.19 -4.42
CA PRO A 325 -11.76 3.15 -3.09
C PRO A 325 -10.24 3.33 -3.12
N GLY A 326 -9.73 4.21 -2.26
CA GLY A 326 -8.30 4.54 -2.21
C GLY A 326 -7.42 3.38 -1.77
N TYR A 327 -8.00 2.37 -1.11
CA TYR A 327 -7.32 1.13 -0.76
C TYR A 327 -7.25 0.11 -1.91
N TRP A 328 -7.91 0.33 -3.05
CA TRP A 328 -7.70 -0.52 -4.21
C TRP A 328 -6.31 -0.24 -4.82
N ALA A 329 -5.55 -1.30 -5.07
CA ALA A 329 -4.22 -1.23 -5.66
C ALA A 329 -4.37 -1.12 -7.19
N GLY A 330 -3.82 -0.07 -7.79
CA GLY A 330 -3.94 0.15 -9.24
C GLY A 330 -2.75 -0.44 -9.98
N SER A 331 -2.97 -1.29 -10.99
CA SER A 331 -1.91 -1.78 -11.88
C SER A 331 -2.26 -1.58 -13.36
N SER A 332 -1.29 -1.16 -14.18
CA SER A 332 -1.43 -1.18 -15.64
C SER A 332 -0.92 -2.52 -16.15
N TYR A 333 -1.77 -3.32 -16.78
CA TYR A 333 -1.28 -4.39 -17.65
C TYR A 333 -0.87 -3.77 -18.98
N ASP A 334 0.26 -4.20 -19.54
CA ASP A 334 0.71 -3.73 -20.85
C ASP A 334 0.17 -4.58 -22.00
N GLN A 335 0.20 -3.95 -23.18
CA GLN A 335 -0.27 -4.31 -24.52
C GLN A 335 -1.69 -3.89 -24.93
N GLU A 336 -2.68 -3.84 -24.03
CA GLU A 336 -4.09 -3.50 -24.40
C GLU A 336 -4.73 -2.31 -23.66
N GLY A 337 -3.98 -1.64 -22.77
CA GLY A 337 -4.40 -0.32 -22.24
C GLY A 337 -5.53 -0.30 -21.22
N GLY A 338 -5.99 -1.44 -20.70
CA GLY A 338 -7.00 -1.52 -19.64
C GLY A 338 -6.48 -1.08 -18.26
N ASP A 339 -7.21 -0.19 -17.59
CA ASP A 339 -6.90 0.21 -16.22
C ASP A 339 -7.49 -0.77 -15.20
N PHE A 340 -6.64 -1.58 -14.57
CA PHE A 340 -7.04 -2.52 -13.51
C PHE A 340 -6.84 -1.97 -12.09
N TYR A 341 -7.79 -2.32 -11.23
CA TYR A 341 -7.75 -2.17 -9.79
C TYR A 341 -7.90 -3.54 -9.13
N LEU A 342 -6.94 -3.89 -8.30
CA LEU A 342 -6.97 -5.09 -7.47
C LEU A 342 -7.48 -4.74 -6.08
N PHE A 343 -8.32 -5.62 -5.56
CA PHE A 343 -8.66 -5.69 -4.15
C PHE A 343 -8.56 -7.15 -3.71
N HIS A 344 -8.66 -7.37 -2.41
CA HIS A 344 -8.27 -8.60 -1.70
C HIS A 344 -8.46 -9.92 -2.48
N ASP A 345 -9.68 -10.25 -2.85
CA ASP A 345 -10.11 -11.44 -3.61
C ASP A 345 -10.85 -11.07 -4.89
N GLY A 346 -10.49 -9.93 -5.50
CA GLY A 346 -11.19 -9.43 -6.66
C GLY A 346 -10.45 -8.39 -7.47
N TYR A 347 -11.02 -8.06 -8.61
CA TYR A 347 -10.53 -6.97 -9.44
C TYR A 347 -11.69 -6.18 -10.03
N PHE A 348 -11.37 -4.97 -10.49
CA PHE A 348 -12.25 -4.10 -11.25
C PHE A 348 -11.45 -3.42 -12.36
N SER A 349 -11.98 -3.39 -13.57
CA SER A 349 -11.35 -2.72 -14.70
C SER A 349 -12.39 -2.03 -15.56
N ILE A 350 -11.93 -0.98 -16.27
CA ILE A 350 -12.69 -0.37 -17.36
C ILE A 350 -11.75 -0.29 -18.56
N SER A 351 -12.24 -0.80 -19.70
CA SER A 351 -11.58 -0.76 -21.00
C SER A 351 -12.42 0.06 -21.98
N LEU A 352 -11.74 0.82 -22.84
CA LEU A 352 -12.36 1.61 -23.89
C LEU A 352 -11.94 0.99 -25.23
N LEU A 353 -12.89 0.38 -25.93
CA LEU A 353 -12.65 -0.33 -27.19
C LEU A 353 -13.24 0.45 -28.36
N ASP A 354 -12.49 0.60 -29.43
CA ASP A 354 -13.02 1.09 -30.71
C ASP A 354 -13.69 -0.07 -31.48
N GLU A 355 -14.34 0.21 -32.62
CA GLU A 355 -15.10 -0.81 -33.38
C GLU A 355 -14.24 -2.01 -33.84
N GLU A 356 -12.97 -1.79 -34.17
CA GLU A 356 -12.06 -2.87 -34.59
C GLU A 356 -11.69 -3.78 -33.39
N ASP A 357 -11.34 -3.18 -32.25
CA ASP A 357 -10.94 -3.92 -31.03
C ASP A 357 -12.11 -4.66 -30.37
N THR A 358 -13.34 -4.21 -30.59
CA THR A 358 -14.54 -4.88 -30.06
C THR A 358 -14.69 -6.30 -30.61
N ALA A 359 -14.39 -6.51 -31.90
CA ALA A 359 -14.50 -7.82 -32.54
C ALA A 359 -13.40 -8.81 -32.11
N ASP A 360 -12.25 -8.28 -31.70
CA ASP A 360 -11.11 -9.05 -31.20
C ASP A 360 -11.29 -9.38 -29.71
N PHE A 361 -11.81 -8.46 -28.90
CA PHE A 361 -12.17 -8.70 -27.49
C PHE A 361 -13.19 -9.83 -27.33
N GLU A 362 -14.19 -9.91 -28.22
CA GLU A 362 -15.15 -11.02 -28.25
C GLU A 362 -14.51 -12.37 -28.64
N GLN A 363 -13.30 -12.38 -29.21
CA GLN A 363 -12.61 -13.58 -29.71
C GLN A 363 -11.41 -14.03 -28.86
N GLU A 364 -10.62 -13.11 -28.28
CA GLU A 364 -9.35 -13.44 -27.60
C GLU A 364 -9.50 -13.75 -26.11
N ASP A 365 -10.47 -13.14 -25.41
CA ASP A 365 -10.59 -13.24 -23.94
C ASP A 365 -11.27 -14.54 -23.46
N ASP A 366 -11.42 -15.55 -24.33
CA ASP A 366 -12.06 -16.84 -24.04
C ASP A 366 -13.44 -16.69 -23.35
N ILE A 367 -14.13 -15.56 -23.59
CA ILE A 367 -15.54 -15.37 -23.26
C ILE A 367 -16.32 -16.27 -24.24
N ALA A 368 -16.26 -17.58 -24.03
CA ALA A 368 -17.10 -18.51 -24.76
C ALA A 368 -18.54 -18.10 -24.44
N ALA A 369 -19.21 -17.42 -25.38
CA ALA A 369 -20.56 -16.88 -25.21
C ALA A 369 -21.58 -17.94 -24.73
N SER A 370 -21.24 -19.23 -24.82
CA SER A 370 -21.98 -20.36 -24.25
C SER A 370 -22.05 -20.41 -22.71
N GLU A 371 -21.19 -19.69 -21.97
CA GLU A 371 -21.14 -19.73 -20.50
C GLU A 371 -21.57 -18.42 -19.81
N LEU A 372 -21.74 -17.34 -20.58
CA LEU A 372 -22.26 -16.09 -20.04
C LEU A 372 -23.75 -16.20 -19.70
N VAL A 373 -24.08 -15.87 -18.45
CA VAL A 373 -25.46 -15.78 -17.98
C VAL A 373 -25.90 -14.31 -18.03
N PRO A 374 -26.88 -13.95 -18.87
CA PRO A 374 -27.37 -12.58 -18.94
C PRO A 374 -28.10 -12.19 -17.64
N LEU A 375 -27.87 -10.95 -17.20
CA LEU A 375 -28.51 -10.32 -16.05
C LEU A 375 -29.38 -9.14 -16.50
N PRO A 376 -30.31 -8.65 -15.65
CA PRO A 376 -31.09 -7.47 -15.97
C PRO A 376 -30.18 -6.27 -16.29
N SER A 377 -30.47 -5.59 -17.39
CA SER A 377 -29.76 -4.36 -17.79
C SER A 377 -29.81 -3.30 -16.69
N ILE A 378 -28.72 -2.54 -16.58
CA ILE A 378 -28.58 -1.45 -15.62
C ILE A 378 -28.38 -0.12 -16.35
N LYS A 379 -28.25 0.96 -15.57
CA LYS A 379 -27.91 2.29 -16.06
C LYS A 379 -26.52 2.70 -15.57
N ILE A 380 -25.63 3.04 -16.49
CA ILE A 380 -24.32 3.64 -16.18
C ILE A 380 -24.29 5.03 -16.82
N SER A 381 -24.08 6.08 -16.01
CA SER A 381 -24.12 7.47 -16.48
C SER A 381 -25.37 7.81 -17.34
N GLY A 382 -26.52 7.20 -17.02
CA GLY A 382 -27.80 7.35 -17.74
C GLY A 382 -27.98 6.49 -19.01
N LYS A 383 -26.91 5.89 -19.53
CA LYS A 383 -26.92 4.98 -20.69
C LYS A 383 -27.37 3.59 -20.29
N ASN A 384 -28.02 2.86 -21.19
CA ASN A 384 -28.32 1.44 -20.97
C ASN A 384 -27.02 0.65 -21.00
N ALA A 385 -26.90 -0.31 -20.09
CA ALA A 385 -25.77 -1.22 -20.04
C ALA A 385 -26.26 -2.67 -20.04
N GLU A 386 -25.69 -3.49 -20.90
CA GLU A 386 -25.90 -4.94 -20.86
C GLU A 386 -25.00 -5.55 -19.79
N VAL A 387 -25.52 -6.55 -19.07
CA VAL A 387 -24.82 -7.15 -17.93
C VAL A 387 -24.82 -8.66 -18.08
N TYR A 388 -23.66 -9.26 -17.91
CA TYR A 388 -23.47 -10.70 -17.95
C TYR A 388 -22.64 -11.13 -16.73
N LYS A 389 -22.78 -12.39 -16.35
CA LYS A 389 -21.91 -13.02 -15.36
C LYS A 389 -21.40 -14.38 -15.83
N GLN A 390 -20.28 -14.81 -15.29
CA GLN A 390 -19.69 -16.13 -15.50
C GLN A 390 -19.16 -16.64 -14.16
N GLU A 391 -19.52 -17.87 -13.79
CA GLU A 391 -18.91 -18.52 -12.63
C GLU A 391 -17.48 -18.94 -12.98
N ASN A 392 -16.52 -18.62 -12.12
CA ASN A 392 -15.13 -19.01 -12.27
C ASN A 392 -14.80 -20.04 -11.18
N GLU A 393 -14.90 -21.33 -11.51
CA GLU A 393 -14.61 -22.42 -10.58
C GLU A 393 -13.12 -22.48 -10.19
N GLU A 394 -12.24 -22.07 -11.12
CA GLU A 394 -10.79 -22.08 -10.92
C GLU A 394 -10.34 -21.06 -9.86
N GLU A 395 -10.94 -19.86 -9.87
CA GLU A 395 -10.65 -18.80 -8.90
C GLU A 395 -11.65 -18.74 -7.74
N ASN A 396 -12.64 -19.64 -7.72
CA ASN A 396 -13.73 -19.68 -6.74
C ASN A 396 -14.44 -18.32 -6.59
N GLY A 397 -15.08 -17.85 -7.65
CA GLY A 397 -15.86 -16.62 -7.61
C GLY A 397 -16.67 -16.40 -8.87
N THR A 398 -17.08 -15.16 -9.09
CA THR A 398 -17.90 -14.78 -10.26
C THR A 398 -17.29 -13.59 -10.98
N ASN A 399 -17.08 -13.73 -12.29
CA ASN A 399 -16.78 -12.63 -13.20
C ASN A 399 -18.07 -11.94 -13.64
N TYR A 400 -18.04 -10.62 -13.73
CA TYR A 400 -19.11 -9.77 -14.22
C TYR A 400 -18.61 -8.90 -15.35
N PHE A 401 -19.43 -8.78 -16.39
CA PHE A 401 -19.15 -8.00 -17.58
C PHE A 401 -20.29 -7.02 -17.81
N ILE A 402 -19.97 -5.74 -17.98
CA ILE A 402 -20.93 -4.69 -18.28
C ILE A 402 -20.51 -3.96 -19.54
N PHE A 403 -21.39 -3.94 -20.53
CA PHE A 403 -21.15 -3.32 -21.83
C PHE A 403 -21.98 -2.04 -21.97
N VAL A 404 -21.33 -0.92 -22.26
CA VAL A 404 -21.99 0.39 -22.44
C VAL A 404 -21.61 1.00 -23.78
N GLU A 405 -22.58 1.18 -24.66
CA GLU A 405 -22.37 1.85 -25.95
C GLU A 405 -22.19 3.39 -25.78
N ASN A 406 -21.13 3.92 -26.39
CA ASN A 406 -20.84 5.35 -26.43
C ASN A 406 -20.39 5.83 -27.82
N GLY A 407 -21.33 5.95 -28.75
CA GLY A 407 -21.01 6.36 -30.12
C GLY A 407 -20.33 5.21 -30.86
N SER A 408 -19.12 5.43 -31.37
CA SER A 408 -18.27 4.40 -31.99
C SER A 408 -17.37 3.66 -30.99
N GLN A 409 -17.48 3.98 -29.70
CA GLN A 409 -16.68 3.37 -28.64
C GLN A 409 -17.56 2.47 -27.77
N LEU A 410 -17.07 1.27 -27.47
CA LEU A 410 -17.64 0.35 -26.50
C LEU A 410 -16.87 0.49 -25.18
N ILE A 411 -17.57 0.77 -24.10
CA ILE A 411 -17.00 0.76 -22.75
C ILE A 411 -17.29 -0.60 -22.14
N VAL A 412 -16.24 -1.33 -21.80
CA VAL A 412 -16.31 -2.63 -21.12
C VAL A 412 -15.89 -2.44 -19.68
N ILE A 413 -16.79 -2.74 -18.74
CA ILE A 413 -16.46 -2.76 -17.31
C ILE A 413 -16.46 -4.23 -16.88
N GLN A 414 -15.34 -4.69 -16.34
CA GLN A 414 -15.18 -6.06 -15.87
C GLN A 414 -14.84 -6.05 -14.39
N TYR A 415 -15.40 -6.98 -13.62
CA TYR A 415 -14.97 -7.19 -12.26
C TYR A 415 -15.17 -8.64 -11.81
N PHE A 416 -14.28 -9.11 -10.94
CA PHE A 416 -14.36 -10.41 -10.29
C PHE A 416 -14.60 -10.24 -8.80
N ILE A 417 -15.47 -11.08 -8.25
CA ILE A 417 -15.72 -11.18 -6.81
C ILE A 417 -15.48 -12.63 -6.38
N GLY A 418 -14.48 -12.85 -5.54
CA GLY A 418 -14.26 -14.12 -4.86
C GLY A 418 -15.43 -14.49 -3.94
N ASN A 419 -15.74 -15.79 -3.90
CA ASN A 419 -16.68 -16.34 -2.94
C ASN A 419 -15.99 -16.40 -1.57
N GLY A 420 -16.58 -15.83 -0.54
CA GLY A 420 -15.96 -15.83 0.79
C GLY A 420 -16.59 -14.85 1.77
N GLN A 421 -15.89 -14.60 2.88
CA GLN A 421 -16.43 -13.70 3.93
C GLN A 421 -16.56 -12.24 3.48
N ARG A 422 -15.87 -11.84 2.40
CA ARG A 422 -15.83 -10.45 1.90
C ARG A 422 -16.74 -10.18 0.71
N GLU A 423 -17.35 -11.22 0.12
CA GLU A 423 -18.18 -11.12 -1.09
C GLU A 423 -19.16 -9.93 -1.04
N GLN A 424 -19.93 -9.81 0.05
CA GLN A 424 -20.91 -8.73 0.21
C GLN A 424 -20.28 -7.34 0.32
N GLY A 425 -19.13 -7.21 0.99
CA GLY A 425 -18.42 -5.94 1.13
C GLY A 425 -17.84 -5.49 -0.21
N ASN A 426 -17.22 -6.41 -0.94
CA ASN A 426 -16.67 -6.15 -2.26
C ASN A 426 -17.76 -5.77 -3.27
N LEU A 427 -18.92 -6.45 -3.24
CA LEU A 427 -20.07 -6.10 -4.07
C LEU A 427 -20.58 -4.69 -3.77
N GLN A 428 -20.62 -4.28 -2.50
CA GLN A 428 -21.01 -2.92 -2.12
C GLN A 428 -20.01 -1.87 -2.64
N ASP A 429 -18.71 -2.15 -2.54
CA ASP A 429 -17.67 -1.28 -3.08
C ASP A 429 -17.78 -1.15 -4.60
N VAL A 430 -17.92 -2.26 -5.33
CA VAL A 430 -18.10 -2.24 -6.79
C VAL A 430 -19.37 -1.46 -7.17
N GLN A 431 -20.49 -1.68 -6.48
CA GLN A 431 -21.73 -0.93 -6.75
C GLN A 431 -21.55 0.59 -6.57
N ARG A 432 -20.76 0.99 -5.57
CA ARG A 432 -20.41 2.40 -5.34
C ARG A 432 -19.55 2.95 -6.47
N VAL A 433 -18.57 2.18 -6.96
CA VAL A 433 -17.75 2.55 -8.12
C VAL A 433 -18.63 2.69 -9.36
N LEU A 434 -19.44 1.68 -9.70
CA LEU A 434 -20.35 1.71 -10.85
C LEU A 434 -21.27 2.93 -10.83
N SER A 435 -21.79 3.30 -9.65
CA SER A 435 -22.66 4.47 -9.47
C SER A 435 -21.93 5.81 -9.65
N SER A 436 -20.60 5.83 -9.50
CA SER A 436 -19.78 7.03 -9.65
C SER A 436 -19.36 7.31 -11.10
N ILE A 437 -19.43 6.30 -11.98
CA ILE A 437 -18.94 6.40 -13.36
C ILE A 437 -19.64 7.54 -14.10
N GLN A 438 -18.84 8.45 -14.65
CA GLN A 438 -19.28 9.50 -15.57
C GLN A 438 -18.73 9.22 -16.97
N ILE A 439 -19.61 9.24 -17.96
CA ILE A 439 -19.28 9.05 -19.38
C ILE A 439 -19.55 10.37 -20.11
N LYS A 440 -18.51 10.98 -20.68
CA LYS A 440 -18.64 12.14 -21.55
C LYS A 440 -19.14 11.70 -22.93
N ALA A 441 -19.97 12.56 -23.50
CA ALA A 441 -20.56 12.38 -24.83
C ALA A 441 -19.58 12.66 -25.96
#